data_AF-X1LEG2-F1
#
_entry.id   AF-X1LEG2-F1
#
_cell.length_a   1.000
_cell.length_b   1.000
_cell.length_c   1.000
_cell.angle_alpha   90.00
_cell.angle_beta   90.00
_cell.angle_gamma   90.00
#
_symmetry.space_group_name_H-M   'P 1'
#
loop_
_entity.id
_entity.type
_entity.pdbx_description
1 polymer ?
#
loop_
_entity_poly.entity_id
_entity_poly.type
_entity_poly.pdbx_seq_one_letter_code
_entity_poly.pdbx_strand_id
1 'polypeptide(L)'
;AVLTGSSVNFTDLSVGGYPSSWLWTFEDGDPSSSTQQHPHNIVYNSPGQYFVTLKVGNGWGNDSITKTKYIFVSNTTYNYCETITNRKDVEDVYPYPYQLSNPWSGYLPGHAHNSDGNIIAYADLFDENTYIDIAFFPNKIGAIVIAAALASNPSENGKVKFTIWHCNVYGLPGEELGSKEVPLSNFVGHTESYQQINFYPPVSVDGNFFAGFEIYYNYPDDNFVSYIVNDRGPTGSNTLFVKHDDVWKTATEAFGV
;
A
#
# COMPACT_ATOMS: atom_id res chain seq x y z
N ALA A 1 -7.19 -0.40 13.85
CA ALA A 1 -8.41 -0.60 14.64
C ALA A 1 -8.03 -0.89 16.09
N VAL A 2 -8.88 -0.51 17.04
CA VAL A 2 -8.74 -0.78 18.47
C VAL A 2 -9.78 -1.84 18.85
N LEU A 3 -9.46 -2.78 19.72
CA LEU A 3 -10.45 -3.73 20.21
C LEU A 3 -11.34 -3.06 21.25
N THR A 4 -12.61 -3.44 21.30
CA THR A 4 -13.53 -3.02 22.35
C THR A 4 -12.89 -3.24 23.73
N GLY A 5 -12.91 -2.21 24.57
CA GLY A 5 -12.33 -2.24 25.93
C GLY A 5 -10.80 -2.05 25.98
N SER A 6 -10.11 -1.88 24.83
CA SER A 6 -8.70 -1.49 24.81
C SER A 6 -8.53 0.02 24.94
N SER A 7 -7.37 0.44 25.45
CA SER A 7 -7.03 1.85 25.62
C SER A 7 -6.24 2.44 24.46
N VAL A 8 -6.41 3.75 24.26
CA VAL A 8 -5.72 4.57 23.27
C VAL A 8 -5.03 5.73 23.97
N ASN A 9 -3.79 6.02 23.55
CA ASN A 9 -3.02 7.18 24.00
C ASN A 9 -2.97 8.23 22.89
N PHE A 10 -3.06 9.50 23.28
CA PHE A 10 -3.08 10.63 22.37
C PHE A 10 -1.88 11.55 22.63
N THR A 11 -1.30 12.05 21.54
CA THR A 11 -0.15 12.95 21.58
C THR A 11 -0.53 14.28 20.93
N ASP A 12 -0.50 15.38 21.70
CA ASP A 12 -0.49 16.73 21.15
C ASP A 12 0.76 16.98 20.29
N LEU A 13 0.55 17.58 19.12
CA LEU A 13 1.61 17.99 18.18
C LEU A 13 1.49 19.49 17.84
N SER A 14 0.76 20.26 18.65
CA SER A 14 0.57 21.69 18.42
C SER A 14 1.91 22.43 18.45
N VAL A 15 2.12 23.33 17.48
CA VAL A 15 3.34 24.13 17.34
C VAL A 15 3.00 25.61 17.31
N GLY A 16 3.95 26.45 17.75
CA GLY A 16 3.78 27.91 17.78
C GLY A 16 2.86 28.41 18.91
N GLY A 17 2.85 29.72 19.14
CA GLY A 17 1.92 30.38 20.06
C GLY A 17 2.09 30.13 21.57
N TYR A 18 2.94 29.21 22.02
CA TYR A 18 3.07 28.83 23.44
C TYR A 18 1.73 28.37 24.07
N PRO A 19 1.21 27.20 23.66
CA PRO A 19 -0.02 26.65 24.24
C PRO A 19 0.16 26.42 25.74
N SER A 20 -0.83 26.82 26.55
CA SER A 20 -0.83 26.63 28.00
C SER A 20 -2.07 25.89 28.51
N SER A 21 -2.98 25.51 27.61
CA SER A 21 -4.21 24.79 27.93
C SER A 21 -4.62 23.86 26.78
N TRP A 22 -5.16 22.70 27.15
CA TRP A 22 -5.67 21.66 26.24
C TRP A 22 -7.07 21.25 26.68
N LEU A 23 -7.92 20.98 25.70
CA LEU A 23 -9.19 20.31 25.89
C LEU A 23 -9.36 19.29 24.77
N TRP A 24 -9.25 18.03 25.15
CA TRP A 24 -9.55 16.88 24.31
C TRP A 24 -11.01 16.48 24.49
N THR A 25 -11.66 16.12 23.40
CA THR A 25 -12.98 15.48 23.39
C THR A 25 -12.88 14.18 22.60
N PHE A 26 -13.32 13.09 23.24
CA PHE A 26 -13.33 11.74 22.71
C PHE A 26 -14.78 11.28 22.61
N GLU A 27 -15.32 11.24 21.39
CA GLU A 27 -16.69 10.77 21.17
C GLU A 27 -16.83 9.32 21.66
N ASP A 28 -17.72 9.07 22.63
CA ASP A 28 -17.90 7.76 23.30
C ASP A 28 -16.62 7.12 23.88
N GLY A 29 -15.58 7.93 24.10
CA GLY A 29 -14.41 7.53 24.88
C GLY A 29 -14.68 7.60 26.38
N ASP A 30 -13.96 6.78 27.16
CA ASP A 30 -13.96 6.80 28.62
C ASP A 30 -12.50 6.97 29.12
N PRO A 31 -12.15 8.14 29.70
CA PRO A 31 -13.00 9.31 29.88
C PRO A 31 -13.33 10.01 28.55
N SER A 32 -14.46 10.71 28.47
CA SER A 32 -14.91 11.40 27.23
C SER A 32 -14.19 12.72 26.95
N SER A 33 -13.37 13.19 27.89
CA SER A 33 -12.54 14.39 27.72
C SER A 33 -11.28 14.33 28.58
N SER A 34 -10.29 15.15 28.25
CA SER A 34 -9.08 15.32 29.05
C SER A 34 -8.49 16.73 28.87
N THR A 35 -7.90 17.27 29.93
CA THR A 35 -7.15 18.54 29.89
C THR A 35 -5.64 18.34 29.91
N GLN A 36 -5.18 17.09 29.83
CA GLN A 36 -3.75 16.78 29.72
C GLN A 36 -3.25 17.10 28.30
N GLN A 37 -1.98 17.50 28.19
CA GLN A 37 -1.33 17.69 26.89
C GLN A 37 -1.27 16.38 26.10
N HIS A 38 -0.92 15.27 26.76
CA HIS A 38 -0.87 13.92 26.17
C HIS A 38 -1.75 12.96 26.97
N PRO A 39 -3.07 12.91 26.71
CA PRO A 39 -3.98 12.02 27.39
C PRO A 39 -3.63 10.55 27.15
N HIS A 40 -3.71 9.75 28.20
CA HIS A 40 -3.47 8.31 28.13
C HIS A 40 -4.70 7.54 28.63
N ASN A 41 -4.77 6.27 28.26
CA ASN A 41 -5.77 5.32 28.74
C ASN A 41 -7.23 5.67 28.40
N ILE A 42 -7.48 6.23 27.22
CA ILE A 42 -8.86 6.47 26.74
C ILE A 42 -9.43 5.17 26.19
N VAL A 43 -10.47 4.65 26.81
CA VAL A 43 -11.08 3.35 26.46
C VAL A 43 -12.32 3.58 25.62
N TYR A 44 -12.53 2.74 24.61
CA TYR A 44 -13.77 2.72 23.84
C TYR A 44 -14.46 1.37 24.00
N ASN A 45 -15.67 1.40 24.57
CA ASN A 45 -16.39 0.21 25.01
C ASN A 45 -17.42 -0.32 24.01
N SER A 46 -17.62 0.39 22.90
CA SER A 46 -18.55 -0.01 21.85
C SER A 46 -17.84 0.01 20.49
N PRO A 47 -18.16 -0.93 19.59
CA PRO A 47 -17.74 -0.83 18.21
C PRO A 47 -18.30 0.41 17.53
N GLY A 48 -17.49 1.06 16.70
CA GLY A 48 -17.89 2.29 16.04
C GLY A 48 -16.71 3.07 15.47
N GLN A 49 -17.04 4.16 14.78
CA GLN A 49 -16.09 5.18 14.38
C GLN A 49 -16.32 6.42 15.21
N TYR A 50 -15.26 6.96 15.79
CA TYR A 50 -15.34 8.08 16.71
C TYR A 50 -14.45 9.23 16.25
N PHE A 51 -14.95 10.46 16.34
CA PHE A 51 -14.11 11.63 16.14
C PHE A 51 -13.34 11.98 17.41
N VAL A 52 -12.19 12.63 17.21
CA VAL A 52 -11.42 13.21 18.30
C VAL A 52 -11.17 14.68 18.01
N THR A 53 -11.50 15.52 18.98
CA THR A 53 -11.26 16.97 18.89
C THR A 53 -10.20 17.36 19.89
N LEU A 54 -9.21 18.14 19.44
CA LEU A 54 -8.26 18.82 20.30
C LEU A 54 -8.47 20.32 20.13
N LYS A 55 -8.72 21.00 21.25
CA LYS A 55 -8.67 22.46 21.35
C LYS A 55 -7.49 22.86 22.21
N VAL A 56 -6.63 23.73 21.69
CA VAL A 56 -5.48 24.29 22.41
C VAL A 56 -5.63 25.79 22.57
N GLY A 57 -5.11 26.35 23.65
CA GLY A 57 -5.21 27.78 23.91
C GLY A 57 -4.12 28.33 24.82
N ASN A 58 -4.00 29.64 24.81
CA ASN A 58 -3.12 30.44 25.65
C ASN A 58 -3.84 31.74 26.09
N GLY A 59 -3.12 32.67 26.72
CA GLY A 59 -3.68 33.95 27.16
C GLY A 59 -4.12 34.90 26.04
N TRP A 60 -3.79 34.61 24.78
CA TRP A 60 -4.09 35.46 23.62
C TRP A 60 -5.15 34.87 22.69
N GLY A 61 -5.40 33.57 22.73
CA GLY A 61 -6.34 32.92 21.82
C GLY A 61 -6.42 31.41 21.98
N ASN A 62 -7.16 30.79 21.07
CA ASN A 62 -7.33 29.34 20.98
C ASN A 62 -7.47 28.90 19.52
N ASP A 63 -7.12 27.64 19.28
CA ASP A 63 -7.30 26.95 18.00
C ASP A 63 -7.81 25.52 18.25
N SER A 64 -8.44 24.90 17.25
CA SER A 64 -9.00 23.56 17.37
C SER A 64 -8.91 22.74 16.09
N ILE A 65 -8.63 21.45 16.26
CA ILE A 65 -8.66 20.46 15.18
C ILE A 65 -9.59 19.32 15.55
N THR A 66 -10.45 18.93 14.60
CA THR A 66 -11.29 17.73 14.70
C THR A 66 -10.82 16.72 13.67
N LYS A 67 -10.45 15.52 14.13
CA LYS A 67 -10.22 14.37 13.25
C LYS A 67 -11.48 13.52 13.25
N THR A 68 -12.25 13.60 12.17
CA THR A 68 -13.45 12.78 11.97
C THR A 68 -13.06 11.33 11.72
N LYS A 69 -13.80 10.36 12.31
CA LYS A 69 -13.58 8.92 12.11
C LYS A 69 -12.14 8.48 12.44
N TYR A 70 -11.54 9.08 13.47
CA TYR A 70 -10.14 8.89 13.81
C TYR A 70 -9.89 7.59 14.58
N ILE A 71 -10.83 7.23 15.46
CA ILE A 71 -10.78 5.97 16.20
C ILE A 71 -11.81 5.01 15.60
N PHE A 72 -11.40 3.76 15.43
CA PHE A 72 -12.27 2.69 14.96
C PHE A 72 -12.17 1.48 15.89
N VAL A 73 -13.31 1.06 16.43
CA VAL A 73 -13.43 0.08 17.52
C VAL A 73 -14.24 -1.12 17.05
N SER A 74 -13.86 -2.33 17.49
CA SER A 74 -14.52 -3.58 17.12
C SER A 74 -14.49 -4.66 18.20
N ASN A 75 -15.54 -5.49 18.21
CA ASN A 75 -15.76 -6.59 19.16
C ASN A 75 -14.99 -7.88 18.84
N THR A 76 -14.40 -7.96 17.66
CA THR A 76 -13.63 -9.11 17.20
C THR A 76 -12.21 -8.65 16.91
N THR A 77 -11.24 -9.52 17.23
CA THR A 77 -9.92 -9.54 16.60
C THR A 77 -10.09 -9.87 15.13
N TYR A 78 -10.70 -8.96 14.36
CA TYR A 78 -10.50 -8.96 12.93
C TYR A 78 -9.03 -8.61 12.73
N ASN A 79 -8.26 -9.53 12.16
CA ASN A 79 -7.03 -9.17 11.49
C ASN A 79 -7.46 -8.30 10.30
N TYR A 80 -7.52 -6.98 10.50
CA TYR A 80 -7.90 -5.97 9.50
C TYR A 80 -6.91 -5.86 8.33
N CYS A 81 -6.06 -6.86 8.18
CA CYS A 81 -5.12 -7.08 7.10
C CYS A 81 -5.33 -8.54 6.68
N GLU A 82 -6.26 -8.79 5.77
CA GLU A 82 -6.10 -9.99 4.95
C GLU A 82 -4.97 -9.71 3.98
N THR A 83 -3.91 -10.51 4.06
CA THR A 83 -2.89 -10.53 3.02
C THR A 83 -3.47 -11.32 1.85
N ILE A 84 -4.09 -10.61 0.92
CA ILE A 84 -4.37 -11.17 -0.40
C ILE A 84 -3.04 -11.32 -1.14
N THR A 85 -2.79 -12.51 -1.67
CA THR A 85 -1.56 -12.83 -2.37
C THR A 85 -1.89 -13.47 -3.69
N ASN A 86 -1.23 -13.00 -4.75
CA ASN A 86 -1.31 -13.66 -6.06
C ASN A 86 -0.49 -14.95 -6.13
N ARG A 87 0.34 -15.20 -5.11
CA ARG A 87 1.23 -16.35 -5.00
C ARG A 87 0.49 -17.57 -4.47
N LYS A 88 0.65 -18.72 -5.12
CA LYS A 88 0.22 -20.03 -4.58
C LYS A 88 1.18 -20.50 -3.50
N ASP A 89 0.69 -21.30 -2.54
CA ASP A 89 1.49 -21.81 -1.42
C ASP A 89 2.74 -22.59 -1.85
N VAL A 90 2.71 -23.19 -3.06
CA VAL A 90 3.79 -24.00 -3.64
C VAL A 90 4.81 -23.20 -4.46
N GLU A 91 4.58 -21.89 -4.67
CA GLU A 91 5.47 -21.05 -5.49
C GLU A 91 6.53 -20.41 -4.60
N ASP A 92 7.76 -20.92 -4.60
CA ASP A 92 8.85 -20.32 -3.83
C ASP A 92 9.31 -18.97 -4.43
N VAL A 93 9.53 -18.00 -3.54
CA VAL A 93 10.11 -16.69 -3.90
C VAL A 93 11.58 -16.67 -3.49
N TYR A 94 12.47 -16.82 -4.46
CA TYR A 94 13.90 -16.66 -4.24
C TYR A 94 14.37 -15.36 -4.88
N PRO A 95 14.67 -14.30 -4.09
CA PRO A 95 15.36 -13.12 -4.60
C PRO A 95 16.84 -13.49 -4.83
N TYR A 96 17.17 -14.16 -5.93
CA TYR A 96 18.53 -14.63 -6.19
C TYR A 96 19.23 -13.75 -7.24
N PRO A 97 20.34 -13.07 -6.92
CA PRO A 97 20.98 -12.12 -7.83
C PRO A 97 21.86 -12.76 -8.91
N TYR A 98 22.13 -14.08 -8.86
CA TYR A 98 22.99 -14.77 -9.84
C TYR A 98 22.56 -16.23 -10.02
N GLN A 99 21.84 -16.55 -11.10
CA GLN A 99 21.94 -17.77 -11.95
C GLN A 99 20.59 -18.19 -12.57
N LEU A 100 20.59 -18.27 -13.91
CA LEU A 100 19.52 -18.70 -14.80
C LEU A 100 19.54 -20.23 -15.03
N SER A 101 19.21 -21.05 -14.02
CA SER A 101 19.26 -22.53 -14.19
C SER A 101 18.08 -23.33 -13.63
N ASN A 102 17.01 -22.70 -13.14
CA ASN A 102 15.82 -23.40 -12.63
C ASN A 102 14.53 -22.99 -13.38
N PRO A 103 13.81 -23.92 -14.02
CA PRO A 103 12.59 -23.64 -14.81
C PRO A 103 11.31 -23.39 -13.99
N TRP A 104 11.36 -23.39 -12.65
CA TRP A 104 10.17 -23.23 -11.79
C TRP A 104 10.12 -21.92 -10.98
N SER A 105 11.07 -21.00 -11.18
CA SER A 105 11.11 -19.71 -10.48
C SER A 105 10.37 -18.61 -11.25
N GLY A 106 9.70 -17.71 -10.51
CA GLY A 106 9.17 -16.46 -11.06
C GLY A 106 10.26 -15.65 -11.74
N TYR A 107 10.06 -15.24 -13.00
CA TYR A 107 11.03 -14.40 -13.70
C TYR A 107 10.99 -12.99 -13.12
N LEU A 108 12.15 -12.43 -12.80
CA LEU A 108 12.32 -11.11 -12.22
C LEU A 108 11.89 -10.02 -13.22
N PRO A 109 10.80 -9.25 -13.00
CA PRO A 109 10.62 -8.00 -13.69
C PRO A 109 11.63 -6.97 -13.19
N GLY A 110 12.33 -6.35 -14.13
CA GLY A 110 13.23 -5.24 -13.89
C GLY A 110 13.39 -4.35 -15.10
N HIS A 111 14.40 -3.49 -15.08
CA HIS A 111 14.75 -2.65 -16.23
C HIS A 111 15.13 -3.53 -17.43
N ALA A 112 14.26 -3.59 -18.44
CA ALA A 112 14.51 -4.25 -19.72
C ALA A 112 14.71 -3.16 -20.79
N HIS A 113 15.91 -2.62 -20.89
CA HIS A 113 16.30 -1.74 -21.99
C HIS A 113 16.65 -2.61 -23.20
N ASN A 114 15.66 -3.33 -23.74
CA ASN A 114 15.86 -4.16 -24.91
C ASN A 114 15.57 -3.31 -26.15
N SER A 115 16.20 -3.67 -27.28
CA SER A 115 15.97 -3.07 -28.60
C SER A 115 14.52 -3.17 -29.11
N ASP A 116 13.64 -3.82 -28.35
CA ASP A 116 12.29 -4.20 -28.76
C ASP A 116 11.19 -3.31 -28.14
N GLY A 117 11.51 -2.44 -27.18
CA GLY A 117 10.56 -1.54 -26.50
C GLY A 117 10.76 -1.54 -24.98
N ASN A 118 10.54 -0.39 -24.35
CA ASN A 118 10.75 -0.25 -22.89
C ASN A 118 9.53 -0.79 -22.15
N ILE A 119 9.70 -1.85 -21.36
CA ILE A 119 8.68 -2.27 -20.40
C ILE A 119 8.70 -1.29 -19.23
N ILE A 120 7.60 -0.54 -19.09
CA ILE A 120 7.52 0.59 -18.15
C ILE A 120 6.58 0.32 -16.98
N ALA A 121 5.76 -0.73 -17.04
CA ALA A 121 4.86 -1.09 -15.96
C ALA A 121 4.61 -2.58 -15.90
N TYR A 122 4.30 -3.04 -14.69
CA TYR A 122 3.91 -4.40 -14.38
C TYR A 122 2.70 -4.37 -13.47
N ALA A 123 1.73 -5.25 -13.71
CA ALA A 123 0.45 -5.26 -13.03
C ALA A 123 -0.06 -6.70 -12.86
N ASP A 124 -0.33 -7.10 -11.63
CA ASP A 124 -0.90 -8.39 -11.30
C ASP A 124 -2.40 -8.28 -11.13
N LEU A 125 -3.16 -9.14 -11.81
CA LEU A 125 -4.62 -9.24 -11.63
C LEU A 125 -4.91 -9.92 -10.30
N PHE A 126 -5.87 -9.38 -9.55
CA PHE A 126 -6.46 -9.98 -8.36
C PHE A 126 -7.96 -10.19 -8.62
N ASP A 127 -8.37 -11.43 -8.91
CA ASP A 127 -9.73 -11.80 -9.37
C ASP A 127 -10.55 -12.68 -8.40
N GLU A 128 -9.91 -13.35 -7.44
CA GLU A 128 -10.55 -14.23 -6.45
C GLU A 128 -10.80 -13.57 -5.08
N ASN A 129 -10.91 -12.23 -5.03
CA ASN A 129 -11.07 -11.54 -3.76
C ASN A 129 -12.54 -11.56 -3.34
N THR A 130 -12.90 -12.58 -2.57
CA THR A 130 -14.03 -12.45 -1.65
C THR A 130 -13.64 -11.49 -0.55
N TYR A 131 -13.70 -10.18 -0.85
CA TYR A 131 -13.64 -9.18 0.20
C TYR A 131 -14.73 -9.53 1.20
N ILE A 132 -14.36 -9.77 2.45
CA ILE A 132 -15.35 -9.91 3.50
C ILE A 132 -16.06 -8.56 3.55
N ASP A 133 -17.27 -8.53 3.00
CA ASP A 133 -18.17 -7.40 2.98
C ASP A 133 -18.64 -7.13 4.41
N ILE A 134 -17.79 -6.43 5.17
CA ILE A 134 -18.19 -5.79 6.41
C ILE A 134 -18.51 -4.35 6.09
N ALA A 135 -19.79 -4.01 6.25
CA ALA A 135 -20.50 -2.77 5.91
C ALA A 135 -19.84 -1.42 6.29
N PHE A 136 -18.65 -1.43 6.91
CA PHE A 136 -17.93 -0.26 7.40
C PHE A 136 -16.62 0.05 6.67
N PHE A 137 -16.03 -0.89 5.90
CA PHE A 137 -14.91 -0.66 4.97
C PHE A 137 -14.99 -1.62 3.78
N PRO A 138 -15.94 -1.45 2.84
CA PRO A 138 -15.93 -2.28 1.64
C PRO A 138 -14.64 -2.00 0.86
N ASN A 139 -13.91 -3.07 0.58
CA ASN A 139 -12.95 -3.18 -0.53
C ASN A 139 -11.90 -2.04 -0.56
N LYS A 140 -10.97 -2.01 0.42
CA LYS A 140 -9.85 -1.05 0.41
C LYS A 140 -8.49 -1.70 0.53
N ILE A 141 -7.52 -1.19 -0.24
CA ILE A 141 -6.11 -1.58 -0.19
C ILE A 141 -5.32 -0.55 0.60
N GLY A 142 -4.81 -0.96 1.77
CA GLY A 142 -4.00 -0.10 2.65
C GLY A 142 -2.51 -0.11 2.32
N ALA A 143 -2.00 -1.22 1.77
CA ALA A 143 -0.60 -1.35 1.38
C ALA A 143 -0.40 -2.46 0.34
N ILE A 144 0.70 -2.38 -0.42
CA ILE A 144 1.28 -3.51 -1.16
C ILE A 144 2.56 -3.94 -0.44
N VAL A 145 2.78 -5.25 -0.31
CA VAL A 145 4.05 -5.81 0.13
C VAL A 145 4.76 -6.39 -1.09
N ILE A 146 5.96 -5.89 -1.37
CA ILE A 146 6.77 -6.32 -2.51
C ILE A 146 8.11 -6.86 -2.02
N ALA A 147 8.64 -7.90 -2.66
CA ALA A 147 10.07 -8.14 -2.61
C ALA A 147 10.72 -7.20 -3.64
N ALA A 148 11.51 -6.22 -3.19
CA ALA A 148 12.21 -5.27 -4.07
C ALA A 148 13.70 -5.33 -3.73
N ALA A 149 14.51 -5.78 -4.69
CA ALA A 149 15.77 -6.44 -4.41
C ALA A 149 17.02 -5.58 -4.65
N LEU A 150 16.99 -4.55 -5.51
CA LEU A 150 18.18 -3.73 -5.72
C LEU A 150 17.88 -2.50 -6.58
N ALA A 151 18.34 -1.33 -6.12
CA ALA A 151 18.76 -0.25 -7.01
C ALA A 151 20.28 -0.06 -6.94
N SER A 152 20.94 -0.10 -8.09
CA SER A 152 22.34 0.31 -8.24
C SER A 152 22.36 1.69 -8.87
N ASN A 153 23.07 2.65 -8.26
CA ASN A 153 23.24 4.01 -8.79
C ASN A 153 21.94 4.74 -9.17
N PRO A 154 20.93 4.84 -8.27
CA PRO A 154 19.69 5.52 -8.58
C PRO A 154 19.94 6.98 -8.95
N SER A 155 19.41 7.40 -10.08
CA SER A 155 19.38 8.80 -10.48
C SER A 155 18.57 9.63 -9.48
N GLU A 156 18.92 10.91 -9.32
CA GLU A 156 18.28 11.82 -8.34
C GLU A 156 16.75 11.88 -8.48
N ASN A 157 16.25 11.70 -9.71
CA ASN A 157 14.84 11.78 -10.06
C ASN A 157 14.21 10.41 -10.38
N GLY A 158 14.97 9.31 -10.25
CA GLY A 158 14.49 7.97 -10.53
C GLY A 158 13.50 7.52 -9.46
N LYS A 159 12.34 6.98 -9.90
CA LYS A 159 11.25 6.60 -8.99
C LYS A 159 10.47 5.39 -9.50
N VAL A 160 9.87 4.68 -8.55
CA VAL A 160 8.87 3.64 -8.78
C VAL A 160 7.52 4.17 -8.31
N LYS A 161 6.50 4.10 -9.15
CA LYS A 161 5.14 4.45 -8.79
C LYS A 161 4.35 3.17 -8.61
N PHE A 162 4.04 2.84 -7.36
CA PHE A 162 3.17 1.71 -7.03
C PHE A 162 1.73 2.12 -7.23
N THR A 163 0.95 1.31 -7.94
CA THR A 163 -0.36 1.71 -8.39
C THR A 163 -1.36 0.56 -8.22
N ILE A 164 -2.59 0.95 -7.89
CA ILE A 164 -3.78 0.12 -7.93
C ILE A 164 -4.62 0.59 -9.11
N TRP A 165 -4.96 -0.31 -10.03
CA TRP A 165 -5.81 -0.01 -11.18
C TRP A 165 -7.13 -0.77 -11.11
N HIS A 166 -8.18 -0.16 -11.64
CA HIS A 166 -9.42 -0.87 -11.94
C HIS A 166 -9.19 -1.88 -13.06
N CYS A 167 -9.76 -3.07 -12.95
CA CYS A 167 -9.80 -4.02 -14.07
C CYS A 167 -10.88 -3.56 -15.05
N ASN A 168 -10.48 -3.16 -16.26
CA ASN A 168 -11.44 -2.64 -17.24
C ASN A 168 -12.31 -3.76 -17.84
N VAL A 169 -13.29 -3.37 -18.66
CA VAL A 169 -14.24 -4.29 -19.31
C VAL A 169 -13.58 -5.33 -20.24
N TYR A 170 -12.31 -5.15 -20.59
CA TYR A 170 -11.53 -6.08 -21.41
C TYR A 170 -10.62 -6.99 -20.58
N GLY A 171 -10.67 -6.92 -19.25
CA GLY A 171 -9.80 -7.70 -18.37
C GLY A 171 -8.37 -7.19 -18.29
N LEU A 172 -8.13 -5.90 -18.61
CA LEU A 172 -6.81 -5.27 -18.60
C LEU A 172 -6.73 -4.19 -17.51
N PRO A 173 -5.51 -3.80 -17.06
CA PRO A 173 -5.35 -2.64 -16.19
C PRO A 173 -5.93 -1.38 -16.86
N GLY A 174 -6.85 -0.72 -16.16
CA GLY A 174 -7.62 0.42 -16.64
C GLY A 174 -7.27 1.71 -15.90
N GLU A 175 -8.30 2.38 -15.38
CA GLU A 175 -8.16 3.62 -14.61
C GLU A 175 -7.33 3.39 -13.34
N GLU A 176 -6.45 4.35 -13.02
CA GLU A 176 -5.75 4.39 -11.75
C GLU A 176 -6.70 4.75 -10.61
N LEU A 177 -6.84 3.86 -9.63
CA LEU A 177 -7.66 4.07 -8.43
C LEU A 177 -6.85 4.75 -7.31
N GLY A 178 -5.53 4.54 -7.29
CA GLY A 178 -4.62 5.23 -6.39
C GLY A 178 -3.19 4.74 -6.56
N SER A 179 -2.24 5.63 -6.24
CA SER A 179 -0.82 5.34 -6.39
C SER A 179 0.05 5.97 -5.29
N LYS A 180 1.31 5.53 -5.26
CA LYS A 180 2.36 6.09 -4.42
C LYS A 180 3.69 6.03 -5.13
N GLU A 181 4.31 7.19 -5.29
CA GLU A 181 5.68 7.30 -5.78
C GLU A 181 6.68 7.09 -4.64
N VAL A 182 7.69 6.28 -4.92
CA VAL A 182 8.79 5.99 -4.01
C VAL A 182 10.10 6.21 -4.77
N PRO A 183 11.00 7.07 -4.25
CA PRO A 183 12.32 7.27 -4.85
C PRO A 183 13.09 5.94 -4.96
N LEU A 184 13.80 5.72 -6.07
CA LEU A 184 14.62 4.52 -6.25
C LEU A 184 15.71 4.38 -5.18
N SER A 185 16.19 5.50 -4.64
CA SER A 185 17.14 5.54 -3.53
C SER A 185 16.67 4.80 -2.29
N ASN A 186 15.36 4.63 -2.09
CA ASN A 186 14.80 3.86 -0.98
C ASN A 186 14.99 2.34 -1.13
N PHE A 187 15.41 1.85 -2.31
CA PHE A 187 15.59 0.42 -2.60
C PHE A 187 17.08 0.03 -2.74
N VAL A 188 18.01 0.96 -2.48
CA VAL A 188 19.46 0.69 -2.58
C VAL A 188 19.90 -0.29 -1.49
N GLY A 189 20.60 -1.36 -1.89
CA GLY A 189 21.17 -2.35 -0.98
C GLY A 189 20.17 -3.34 -0.35
N HIS A 190 18.91 -3.32 -0.76
CA HIS A 190 17.84 -4.16 -0.22
C HIS A 190 17.76 -5.53 -0.91
N THR A 191 18.70 -6.44 -0.71
CA THR A 191 18.74 -7.69 -1.49
C THR A 191 17.74 -8.78 -1.07
N GLU A 192 17.16 -8.71 0.13
CA GLU A 192 16.36 -9.82 0.69
C GLU A 192 15.14 -9.36 1.54
N SER A 193 14.80 -8.07 1.54
CA SER A 193 13.75 -7.52 2.41
C SER A 193 12.45 -7.24 1.65
N TYR A 194 11.33 -7.72 2.20
CA TYR A 194 10.01 -7.25 1.81
C TYR A 194 9.85 -5.77 2.19
N GLN A 195 9.41 -4.97 1.23
CA GLN A 195 9.09 -3.56 1.40
C GLN A 195 7.58 -3.38 1.43
N GLN A 196 7.08 -2.66 2.43
CA GLN A 196 5.67 -2.35 2.54
C GLN A 196 5.41 -0.92 2.05
N ILE A 197 4.64 -0.82 0.97
CA ILE A 197 4.26 0.45 0.35
C ILE A 197 2.86 0.82 0.81
N ASN A 198 2.77 1.73 1.79
CA ASN A 198 1.50 2.15 2.38
C ASN A 198 0.80 3.25 1.56
N PHE A 199 -0.50 3.09 1.31
CA PHE A 199 -1.38 4.11 0.72
C PHE A 199 -2.13 4.89 1.80
N TYR A 200 -2.07 6.22 1.72
CA TYR A 200 -2.79 7.12 2.63
C TYR A 200 -3.44 8.27 1.84
N PRO A 201 -4.79 8.29 1.70
CA PRO A 201 -5.75 7.32 2.24
C PRO A 201 -5.66 5.93 1.55
N PRO A 202 -6.20 4.85 2.16
CA PRO A 202 -6.31 3.55 1.51
C PRO A 202 -7.11 3.63 0.20
N VAL A 203 -6.69 2.87 -0.81
CA VAL A 203 -7.30 2.89 -2.15
C VAL A 203 -8.58 2.08 -2.15
N SER A 204 -9.68 2.63 -2.65
CA SER A 204 -10.94 1.89 -2.76
C SER A 204 -10.96 1.10 -4.07
N VAL A 205 -11.37 -0.16 -4.01
CA VAL A 205 -11.48 -1.08 -5.14
C VAL A 205 -12.91 -1.62 -5.20
N ASP A 206 -13.38 -2.02 -6.37
CA ASP A 206 -14.71 -2.63 -6.53
C ASP A 206 -14.59 -3.76 -7.54
N GLY A 207 -14.74 -5.00 -7.06
CA GLY A 207 -14.47 -6.20 -7.84
C GLY A 207 -12.98 -6.42 -8.16
N ASN A 208 -12.71 -6.88 -9.38
CA ASN A 208 -11.36 -7.20 -9.83
C ASN A 208 -10.53 -5.92 -9.97
N PHE A 209 -9.28 -5.99 -9.52
CA PHE A 209 -8.34 -4.89 -9.61
C PHE A 209 -6.96 -5.42 -9.96
N PHE A 210 -6.08 -4.50 -10.35
CA PHE A 210 -4.66 -4.79 -10.54
C PHE A 210 -3.83 -4.07 -9.49
N ALA A 211 -2.78 -4.71 -9.01
CA ALA A 211 -1.74 -4.06 -8.22
C ALA A 211 -0.37 -4.28 -8.85
N GLY A 212 0.48 -3.27 -8.81
CA GLY A 212 1.81 -3.38 -9.37
C GLY A 212 2.53 -2.04 -9.33
N PHE A 213 3.38 -1.80 -10.33
CA PHE A 213 4.19 -0.59 -10.38
C PHE A 213 4.52 -0.13 -11.79
N GLU A 214 4.74 1.16 -11.93
CA GLU A 214 5.32 1.83 -13.09
C GLU A 214 6.72 2.31 -12.71
N ILE A 215 7.64 2.34 -13.67
CA ILE A 215 9.01 2.79 -13.43
C ILE A 215 9.39 3.98 -14.30
N TYR A 216 9.96 5.00 -13.65
CA TYR A 216 10.38 6.24 -14.29
C TYR A 216 11.88 6.45 -14.03
N TYR A 217 12.66 6.38 -15.11
CA TYR A 217 14.11 6.49 -15.07
C TYR A 217 14.61 7.63 -15.96
N ASN A 218 15.78 8.17 -15.64
CA ASN A 218 16.42 9.22 -16.44
C ASN A 218 17.79 8.83 -17.02
N TYR A 219 18.33 7.65 -16.68
CA TYR A 219 19.68 7.22 -17.10
C TYR A 219 19.80 5.69 -17.17
N PRO A 220 20.62 5.11 -18.08
CA PRO A 220 20.69 3.65 -18.33
C PRO A 220 21.13 2.74 -17.17
N ASP A 221 21.57 3.30 -16.04
CA ASP A 221 22.09 2.51 -14.90
C ASP A 221 21.08 2.30 -13.77
N ASP A 222 19.87 2.84 -13.88
CA ASP A 222 18.81 2.67 -12.89
C ASP A 222 18.25 1.24 -12.94
N ASN A 223 18.73 0.37 -12.05
CA ASN A 223 18.17 -0.96 -11.89
C ASN A 223 17.04 -0.94 -10.85
N PHE A 224 15.90 -1.55 -11.15
CA PHE A 224 14.90 -1.95 -10.16
C PHE A 224 14.55 -3.38 -10.47
N VAL A 225 14.46 -4.22 -9.44
CA VAL A 225 14.03 -5.61 -9.58
C VAL A 225 12.99 -5.86 -8.50
N SER A 226 11.83 -6.35 -8.91
CA SER A 226 10.79 -6.79 -7.99
C SER A 226 10.32 -8.20 -8.35
N TYR A 227 9.76 -8.91 -7.39
CA TYR A 227 9.07 -10.16 -7.68
C TYR A 227 7.62 -9.87 -8.03
N ILE A 228 7.16 -10.39 -9.16
CA ILE A 228 5.75 -10.51 -9.50
C ILE A 228 5.50 -11.97 -9.88
N VAL A 229 4.31 -12.47 -9.59
CA VAL A 229 3.97 -13.87 -9.83
C VAL A 229 3.95 -14.15 -11.34
N ASN A 230 4.35 -15.35 -11.75
CA ASN A 230 4.40 -15.71 -13.18
C ASN A 230 3.04 -15.58 -13.87
N ASP A 231 3.09 -15.25 -15.16
CA ASP A 231 1.96 -15.46 -16.07
C ASP A 231 1.60 -16.95 -16.08
N ARG A 232 0.39 -17.26 -15.59
CA ARG A 232 -0.16 -18.62 -15.57
C ARG A 232 -0.88 -18.96 -16.88
N GLY A 233 -0.67 -18.17 -17.92
CA GLY A 233 -1.36 -18.24 -19.20
C GLY A 233 -2.79 -17.69 -19.13
N PRO A 234 -3.50 -17.63 -20.27
CA PRO A 234 -4.82 -17.00 -20.39
C PRO A 234 -5.95 -17.72 -19.61
N THR A 235 -5.65 -18.85 -18.98
CA THR A 235 -6.60 -19.68 -18.23
C THR A 235 -6.17 -19.95 -16.79
N GLY A 236 -5.01 -19.48 -16.36
CA GLY A 236 -4.57 -19.60 -14.97
C GLY A 236 -5.10 -18.45 -14.14
N SER A 237 -5.56 -18.70 -12.91
CA SER A 237 -5.90 -17.63 -11.96
C SER A 237 -4.72 -16.65 -11.85
N ASN A 238 -5.01 -15.35 -11.82
CA ASN A 238 -4.05 -14.30 -11.51
C ASN A 238 -2.83 -14.21 -12.46
N THR A 239 -2.93 -13.31 -13.44
CA THR A 239 -1.97 -13.14 -14.55
C THR A 239 -1.19 -11.84 -14.44
N LEU A 240 0.13 -11.91 -14.63
CA LEU A 240 1.00 -10.75 -14.83
C LEU A 240 0.73 -10.10 -16.20
N PHE A 241 0.45 -8.81 -16.18
CA PHE A 241 0.46 -7.94 -17.35
C PHE A 241 1.64 -6.99 -17.31
N VAL A 242 2.18 -6.71 -18.48
CA VAL A 242 3.26 -5.74 -18.67
C VAL A 242 2.84 -4.67 -19.67
N LYS A 243 3.27 -3.43 -19.44
CA LYS A 243 3.04 -2.34 -20.37
C LYS A 243 4.27 -2.15 -21.24
N HIS A 244 4.13 -2.48 -22.52
CA HIS A 244 5.17 -2.41 -23.54
C HIS A 244 4.71 -1.47 -24.65
N ASP A 245 5.48 -0.40 -24.91
CA ASP A 245 5.10 0.67 -25.85
C ASP A 245 3.71 1.25 -25.59
N ASP A 246 3.41 1.53 -24.32
CA ASP A 246 2.12 2.00 -23.82
C ASP A 246 0.92 1.05 -24.01
N VAL A 247 1.15 -0.19 -24.45
CA VAL A 247 0.12 -1.22 -24.60
C VAL A 247 0.28 -2.28 -23.53
N TRP A 248 -0.80 -2.60 -22.82
CA TRP A 248 -0.85 -3.73 -21.90
C TRP A 248 -0.85 -5.05 -22.68
N LYS A 249 0.04 -5.95 -22.30
CA LYS A 249 0.21 -7.29 -22.87
C LYS A 249 0.33 -8.30 -21.73
N THR A 250 -0.05 -9.55 -21.97
CA THR A 250 0.33 -10.62 -21.04
C THR A 250 1.85 -10.83 -21.07
N ALA A 251 2.42 -11.50 -20.06
CA ALA A 251 3.84 -11.81 -20.09
C ALA A 251 4.17 -12.76 -21.27
N THR A 252 3.30 -13.71 -21.60
CA THR A 252 3.44 -14.54 -22.80
C THR A 252 3.49 -13.72 -24.08
N GLU A 253 2.61 -12.73 -24.24
CA GLU A 253 2.61 -11.85 -25.43
C GLU A 253 3.85 -10.95 -25.51
N ALA A 254 4.36 -10.51 -24.38
CA ALA A 254 5.52 -9.61 -24.31
C ALA A 254 6.86 -10.35 -24.41
N PHE A 255 6.98 -11.55 -23.87
CA PHE A 255 8.25 -12.28 -23.73
C PHE A 255 8.29 -13.63 -24.46
N GLY A 256 7.16 -14.11 -24.99
CA GLY A 256 7.07 -15.41 -25.66
C GLY A 256 7.25 -16.62 -24.73
N VAL A 257 7.00 -16.43 -23.42
CA VAL A 257 7.11 -17.45 -22.36
C VAL A 257 5.79 -18.10 -22.03
#